data_AF-A0A517Y122-F1
#
_entry.id   AF-A0A517Y122-F1
#
_cell.length_a   1.000
_cell.length_b   1.000
_cell.length_c   1.000
_cell.angle_alpha   90.00
_cell.angle_beta   90.00
_cell.angle_gamma   90.00
#
_symmetry.space_group_name_H-M   'P 1'
#
loop_
_entity.id
_entity.type
_entity.pdbx_description
1 polymer ?
#
loop_
_entity_poly.entity_id
_entity_poly.type
_entity_poly.pdbx_seq_one_letter_code
_entity_poly.pdbx_strand_id
1 'polypeptide(L)'
;MLALDLKRVAAFVRAADTEELLDRVTVYRAGMEPAALDLMEAELDRRGVTRSDIADHHIARRECGAILLPDGTALRCHFCARPAVSRGWGWHRMWGRLPVFPRVFARCEEHSSGAGERPA
;
A
#
# COMPACT_ATOMS: atom_id res chain seq x y z
N MET A 1 -0.75 16.54 -18.43
CA MET A 1 0.51 16.15 -17.76
C MET A 1 0.49 16.75 -16.37
N LEU A 2 0.20 15.95 -15.33
CA LEU A 2 0.37 16.41 -13.95
C LEU A 2 1.87 16.41 -13.67
N ALA A 3 2.45 17.59 -13.47
CA ALA A 3 3.85 17.70 -13.07
C ALA A 3 4.02 17.05 -11.69
N LEU A 4 4.97 16.11 -11.57
CA LEU A 4 5.36 15.53 -10.30
C LEU A 4 5.93 16.65 -9.41
N ASP A 5 5.24 16.98 -8.32
CA ASP A 5 5.76 17.92 -7.33
C ASP A 5 6.82 17.20 -6.47
N LEU A 6 8.06 17.28 -6.92
CA LEU A 6 9.21 16.66 -6.26
C LEU A 6 9.39 17.10 -4.81
N LYS A 7 8.97 18.32 -4.43
CA LYS A 7 9.08 18.78 -3.04
C LYS A 7 8.11 18.02 -2.16
N ARG A 8 6.87 17.84 -2.63
CA ARG A 8 5.85 17.07 -1.91
C ARG A 8 6.22 15.60 -1.82
N VAL A 9 6.76 15.02 -2.89
CA VAL A 9 7.26 13.64 -2.90
C VAL A 9 8.41 13.49 -1.90
N ALA A 10 9.40 14.38 -1.91
CA ALA A 10 10.52 14.31 -0.97
C ALA A 10 10.07 14.45 0.49
N ALA A 11 9.10 15.32 0.78
CA ALA A 11 8.52 15.46 2.12
C ALA A 11 7.81 14.17 2.56
N PHE A 12 7.02 13.58 1.65
CA PHE A 12 6.38 12.30 1.90
C PHE A 12 7.41 11.19 2.17
N VAL A 13 8.42 11.05 1.32
CA VAL A 13 9.45 10.00 1.42
C VAL A 13 10.18 10.05 2.77
N ARG A 14 10.52 11.24 3.26
CA ARG A 14 11.17 11.40 4.58
C ARG A 14 10.25 11.03 5.74
N ALA A 15 8.96 11.30 5.63
CA ALA A 15 7.98 11.06 6.70
C ALA A 15 7.42 9.64 6.70
N ALA A 16 7.47 8.94 5.55
CA ALA A 16 6.92 7.60 5.40
C ALA A 16 7.71 6.56 6.18
N ASP A 17 7.00 5.55 6.68
CA ASP A 17 7.63 4.40 7.32
C ASP A 17 8.37 3.53 6.30
N THR A 18 9.38 2.80 6.78
CA THR A 18 10.20 1.93 5.92
C THR A 18 9.38 0.87 5.21
N GLU A 19 8.42 0.25 5.91
CA GLU A 19 7.51 -0.74 5.31
C GLU A 19 6.66 -0.13 4.19
N GLU A 20 6.20 1.12 4.36
CA GLU A 20 5.38 1.83 3.38
C GLU A 20 6.18 2.20 2.11
N LEU A 21 7.48 2.49 2.27
CA LEU A 21 8.40 2.71 1.16
C LEU A 21 8.73 1.39 0.45
N LEU A 22 8.96 0.31 1.20
CA LEU A 22 9.18 -1.03 0.66
C LEU A 22 8.00 -1.51 -0.18
N ASP A 23 6.78 -1.42 0.32
CA ASP A 23 5.56 -1.78 -0.42
C ASP A 23 5.44 -0.98 -1.73
N ARG A 24 5.86 0.29 -1.71
CA ARG A 24 5.85 1.14 -2.89
C ARG A 24 6.88 0.70 -3.93
N VAL A 25 8.15 0.58 -3.57
CA VAL A 25 9.21 0.25 -4.55
C VAL A 25 9.12 -1.20 -5.06
N THR A 26 8.36 -2.05 -4.37
CA THR A 26 8.14 -3.45 -4.74
C THR A 26 6.77 -3.68 -5.41
N VAL A 27 5.68 -3.71 -4.62
CA VAL A 27 4.37 -4.19 -5.05
C VAL A 27 3.58 -3.12 -5.81
N TYR A 28 3.79 -1.84 -5.50
CA TYR A 28 3.14 -0.72 -6.21
C TYR A 28 4.00 -0.08 -7.29
N ARG A 29 5.15 -0.68 -7.63
CA ARG A 29 6.12 -0.11 -8.57
C ARG A 29 5.51 0.24 -9.92
N ALA A 30 4.66 -0.64 -10.47
CA ALA A 30 4.10 -0.48 -11.82
C ALA A 30 3.17 0.74 -11.99
N GLY A 31 2.65 1.30 -10.89
CA GLY A 31 1.77 2.46 -10.91
C GLY A 31 2.46 3.80 -10.59
N MET A 32 3.80 3.83 -10.48
CA MET A 32 4.54 5.01 -10.03
C MET A 32 5.50 5.57 -11.07
N GLU A 33 5.68 6.88 -11.01
CA GLU A 33 6.66 7.61 -11.80
C GLU A 33 8.09 7.19 -11.40
N PRO A 34 9.00 6.95 -12.38
CA PRO A 34 10.38 6.53 -12.10
C PRO A 34 11.12 7.48 -11.15
N ALA A 35 10.95 8.80 -11.32
CA ALA A 35 11.59 9.79 -10.46
C ALA A 35 11.13 9.71 -8.99
N ALA A 36 9.91 9.25 -8.73
CA ALA A 36 9.43 9.01 -7.36
C ALA A 36 10.06 7.74 -6.78
N LEU A 37 10.24 6.69 -7.60
CA LEU A 37 10.92 5.46 -7.18
C LEU A 37 12.37 5.74 -6.81
N ASP A 38 13.10 6.52 -7.61
CA ASP A 38 14.49 6.89 -7.33
C ASP A 38 14.65 7.58 -5.98
N LEU A 39 13.73 8.50 -5.64
CA LEU A 39 13.72 9.17 -4.34
C LEU A 39 13.44 8.20 -3.18
N MET A 40 12.53 7.24 -3.37
CA MET A 40 12.20 6.24 -2.35
C MET A 40 13.35 5.25 -2.15
N GLU A 41 13.97 4.76 -3.23
CA GLU A 41 15.12 3.86 -3.18
C GLU A 41 16.31 4.53 -2.50
N ALA A 42 16.59 5.81 -2.80
CA ALA A 42 17.65 6.56 -2.14
C ALA A 42 17.39 6.79 -0.64
N GLU A 43 16.12 6.92 -0.23
CA GLU A 43 15.76 7.01 1.18
C GLU A 43 15.90 5.65 1.89
N LEU A 44 15.50 4.56 1.25
CA LEU A 44 15.69 3.20 1.77
C LEU A 44 17.18 2.87 1.96
N ASP A 45 18.01 3.22 0.98
CA ASP A 45 19.48 3.07 1.07
C ASP A 45 20.04 3.88 2.25
N ARG A 46 19.59 5.13 2.44
CA ARG A 46 19.98 5.95 3.61
C ARG A 46 19.57 5.33 4.94
N ARG A 47 18.46 4.58 4.97
CA ARG A 47 17.97 3.85 6.15
C ARG A 47 18.69 2.51 6.35
N GLY A 48 19.66 2.17 5.50
CA GLY A 48 20.40 0.93 5.56
C GLY A 48 19.64 -0.28 5.03
N VAL A 49 18.55 -0.07 4.29
CA VAL A 49 17.78 -1.16 3.66
C VAL A 49 18.50 -1.58 2.39
N THR A 50 18.90 -2.85 2.34
CA THR A 50 19.66 -3.40 1.22
C THR A 50 18.75 -3.85 0.08
N ARG A 51 19.35 -4.10 -1.08
CA ARG A 51 18.63 -4.74 -2.20
C ARG A 51 18.12 -6.14 -1.85
N SER A 52 18.78 -6.87 -0.95
CA SER A 52 18.29 -8.16 -0.47
C SER A 52 16.99 -7.97 0.30
N ASP A 53 16.95 -7.02 1.23
CA ASP A 53 15.75 -6.73 2.02
C ASP A 53 14.56 -6.34 1.13
N ILE A 54 14.81 -5.57 0.07
CA ILE A 54 13.78 -5.22 -0.92
C ILE A 54 13.27 -6.47 -1.65
N ALA A 55 14.16 -7.37 -2.06
CA ALA A 55 13.80 -8.61 -2.75
C ALA A 55 13.04 -9.57 -1.82
N ASP A 56 13.52 -9.75 -0.59
CA ASP A 56 12.90 -10.57 0.45
C ASP A 56 11.50 -10.04 0.79
N HIS A 57 11.34 -8.72 0.91
CA HIS A 57 10.04 -8.08 1.10
C HIS A 57 9.10 -8.34 -0.09
N HIS A 58 9.60 -8.23 -1.32
CA HIS A 58 8.80 -8.52 -2.52
C HIS A 58 8.31 -9.97 -2.56
N ILE A 59 9.19 -10.91 -2.21
CA ILE A 59 8.86 -12.35 -2.14
C ILE A 59 7.82 -12.58 -1.05
N ALA A 60 8.07 -12.10 0.16
CA ALA A 60 7.15 -12.24 1.29
C ALA A 60 5.75 -11.73 0.93
N ARG A 61 5.63 -10.54 0.32
CA ARG A 61 4.33 -9.98 -0.10
C ARG A 61 3.63 -10.81 -1.18
N ARG A 62 4.36 -11.45 -2.09
CA ARG A 62 3.77 -12.37 -3.07
C ARG A 62 3.27 -13.65 -2.41
N GLU A 63 4.03 -14.21 -1.48
CA GLU A 63 3.67 -15.41 -0.74
C GLU A 63 2.45 -15.19 0.18
N CYS A 64 2.34 -14.00 0.76
CA CYS A 64 1.18 -13.52 1.51
C CYS A 64 -0.14 -13.43 0.69
N GLY A 65 -0.09 -13.65 -0.63
CA GLY A 65 -1.29 -13.68 -1.47
C GLY A 65 -1.86 -12.30 -1.78
N ALA A 66 -1.01 -11.28 -1.93
CA ALA A 66 -1.44 -9.95 -2.37
C ALA A 66 -2.25 -10.04 -3.68
N ILE A 67 -3.42 -9.39 -3.70
CA ILE A 67 -4.30 -9.37 -4.86
C ILE A 67 -3.72 -8.44 -5.91
N LEU A 68 -3.20 -9.00 -7.00
CA LEU A 68 -2.71 -8.23 -8.14
C LEU A 68 -3.86 -7.82 -9.07
N LEU A 69 -3.75 -6.60 -9.59
CA LEU A 69 -4.61 -6.06 -10.62
C LEU A 69 -4.06 -6.42 -12.02
N PRO A 70 -4.89 -6.33 -13.07
CA PRO A 70 -4.47 -6.65 -14.44
C PRO A 70 -3.31 -5.79 -14.96
N ASP A 71 -3.08 -4.62 -14.37
CA ASP A 71 -1.96 -3.71 -14.68
C ASP A 71 -0.64 -4.11 -13.97
N GLY A 72 -0.66 -5.17 -13.17
CA GLY A 72 0.50 -5.67 -12.42
C GLY A 72 0.73 -4.98 -11.07
N THR A 73 -0.10 -4.01 -10.67
CA THR A 73 -0.05 -3.39 -9.34
C THR A 73 -0.83 -4.22 -8.32
N ALA A 74 -0.48 -4.16 -7.03
CA ALA A 74 -1.38 -4.70 -6.01
C ALA A 74 -2.58 -3.80 -5.77
N LEU A 75 -3.70 -4.42 -5.41
CA LEU A 75 -4.84 -3.74 -4.82
C LEU A 75 -4.46 -3.22 -3.43
N ARG A 76 -4.81 -1.98 -3.11
CA ARG A 76 -4.58 -1.41 -1.77
C ARG A 76 -5.70 -1.83 -0.81
N CYS A 77 -5.35 -1.99 0.46
CA CYS A 77 -6.32 -2.05 1.53
C CYS A 77 -7.16 -0.77 1.54
N HIS A 78 -8.45 -0.88 1.84
CA HIS A 78 -9.30 0.31 1.97
C HIS A 78 -9.01 1.10 3.26
N PHE A 79 -8.31 0.50 4.22
CA PHE A 79 -8.10 1.05 5.57
C PHE A 79 -6.67 1.47 5.85
N CYS A 80 -5.71 1.06 5.02
CA CYS A 80 -4.30 1.44 5.17
C CYS A 80 -3.57 1.38 3.82
N ALA A 81 -2.29 1.77 3.81
CA ALA A 81 -1.48 1.82 2.59
C ALA A 81 -1.01 0.45 2.08
N ARG A 82 -1.19 -0.63 2.86
CA ARG A 82 -0.67 -1.98 2.60
C ARG A 82 -1.45 -2.74 1.52
N PRO A 83 -0.83 -3.74 0.87
CA PRO A 83 -1.50 -4.57 -0.12
C PRO A 83 -2.64 -5.39 0.48
N ALA A 84 -3.75 -5.44 -0.24
CA ALA A 84 -4.89 -6.25 0.14
C ALA A 84 -4.66 -7.72 -0.24
N VAL A 85 -4.97 -8.63 0.68
CA VAL A 85 -4.89 -10.09 0.49
C VAL A 85 -6.27 -10.73 0.39
N SER A 86 -7.32 -10.00 0.80
CA SER A 86 -8.70 -10.51 0.76
C SER A 86 -9.69 -9.44 0.29
N ARG A 87 -10.82 -9.90 -0.23
CA ARG A 87 -12.01 -9.09 -0.55
C ARG A 87 -13.21 -9.67 0.18
N GLY A 88 -14.02 -8.81 0.76
CA GLY A 88 -15.25 -9.23 1.41
C GLY A 88 -16.30 -8.12 1.42
N TRP A 89 -17.56 -8.52 1.53
CA TRP A 89 -18.66 -7.58 1.71
C TRP A 89 -18.56 -6.87 3.07
N GLY A 90 -19.06 -5.65 3.09
CA GLY A 90 -19.21 -4.86 4.31
C GLY A 90 -20.18 -3.72 4.06
N TRP A 91 -20.59 -3.05 5.13
CA TRP A 91 -21.41 -1.85 5.03
C TRP A 91 -20.53 -0.61 5.04
N HIS A 92 -20.73 0.26 4.06
CA HIS A 92 -20.20 1.62 4.14
C HIS A 92 -20.97 2.36 5.23
N ARG A 93 -20.27 2.95 6.19
CA ARG A 93 -20.87 3.63 7.34
C ARG A 93 -20.58 5.12 7.30
N MET A 94 -21.61 5.96 7.37
CA MET A 94 -21.44 7.41 7.62
C MET A 94 -21.14 7.65 9.10
N TRP A 95 -20.13 8.51 9.37
CA TRP A 95 -19.61 8.81 10.71
C TRP A 95 -19.24 7.54 11.51
N GLY A 96 -18.82 6.50 10.81
CA GLY A 96 -18.56 5.16 11.32
C GLY A 96 -19.76 4.44 11.96
N ARG A 97 -20.96 5.01 12.05
CA ARG A 97 -22.09 4.40 12.80
C ARG A 97 -23.27 3.99 11.93
N LEU A 98 -23.61 4.76 10.89
CA LEU A 98 -24.84 4.53 10.13
C LEU A 98 -24.56 3.76 8.83
N PRO A 99 -24.97 2.47 8.71
CA PRO A 99 -24.75 1.70 7.49
C PRO A 99 -25.62 2.27 6.36
N VAL A 100 -24.98 2.77 5.30
CA VAL A 100 -25.65 3.47 4.19
C VAL A 100 -25.88 2.53 3.01
N PHE A 101 -24.87 1.77 2.61
CA PHE A 101 -24.98 0.82 1.51
C PHE A 101 -23.94 -0.31 1.62
N PRO A 102 -24.26 -1.52 1.13
CA PRO A 102 -23.31 -2.62 1.08
C PRO A 102 -22.30 -2.41 -0.06
N ARG A 103 -21.02 -2.67 0.20
CA ARG A 103 -19.94 -2.61 -0.80
C ARG A 103 -18.89 -3.70 -0.52
N VAL A 104 -18.17 -4.11 -1.56
CA VAL A 104 -16.98 -4.95 -1.42
C VAL A 104 -15.78 -4.09 -0.96
N PHE A 105 -15.14 -4.50 0.13
CA PHE A 105 -13.94 -3.89 0.67
C PHE A 105 -12.73 -4.82 0.49
N ALA A 106 -11.59 -4.24 0.16
CA ALA A 106 -10.31 -4.96 0.10
C ALA A 106 -9.53 -4.74 1.41
N ARG A 107 -8.99 -5.82 1.99
CA ARG A 107 -8.34 -5.81 3.31
C ARG A 107 -6.96 -6.46 3.24
N CYS A 108 -5.97 -5.87 3.90
CA CYS A 108 -4.66 -6.49 4.14
C CYS A 108 -4.75 -7.53 5.27
N GLU A 109 -3.66 -8.26 5.54
CA GLU A 109 -3.61 -9.34 6.55
C GLU A 109 -4.02 -8.89 7.95
N GLU A 110 -3.58 -7.70 8.36
CA GLU A 110 -3.99 -7.11 9.64
C GLU A 110 -5.48 -6.78 9.68
N HIS A 111 -6.03 -6.29 8.57
CA HIS A 111 -7.44 -5.92 8.50
C HIS A 111 -8.36 -7.10 8.12
N SER A 112 -7.83 -8.25 7.71
CA SER A 112 -8.61 -9.46 7.43
C SER A 112 -8.87 -10.32 8.66
N SER A 113 -7.99 -10.24 9.66
CA SER A 113 -8.02 -11.10 10.85
C SER A 113 -8.99 -10.61 11.94
N GLY A 114 -9.58 -9.41 11.75
CA GLY A 114 -10.65 -8.88 12.59
C GLY A 114 -12.01 -9.17 11.97
N ALA A 115 -12.77 -10.10 12.56
CA ALA A 115 -14.21 -10.12 12.35
C ALA A 115 -14.79 -8.76 12.76
N GLY A 116 -15.32 -8.00 11.80
CA GLY A 116 -16.12 -6.81 12.06
C GLY A 116 -15.51 -5.49 11.57
N GLU A 117 -16.30 -4.82 10.75
CA GLU A 117 -16.35 -3.39 10.52
C GLU A 117 -15.56 -2.48 11.50
N ARG A 118 -14.65 -1.66 10.95
CA ARG A 118 -14.55 -0.17 11.02
C ARG A 118 -13.08 0.26 10.84
N PRO A 119 -12.83 1.41 10.18
CA PRO A 119 -12.76 2.67 10.89
C PRO A 119 -13.62 3.79 10.27
N ALA A 120 -13.68 4.88 11.05
CA ALA A 120 -14.48 6.11 10.99
C ALA A 120 -14.96 6.63 9.62
#